data_AF-A0A538RXS3-F1
#
_entry.id   AF-A0A538RXS3-F1
#
_cell.length_a   1.000
_cell.length_b   1.000
_cell.length_c   1.000
_cell.angle_alpha   90.00
_cell.angle_beta   90.00
_cell.angle_gamma   90.00
#
_symmetry.space_group_name_H-M   'P 1'
#
loop_
_entity.id
_entity.type
_entity.pdbx_description
1 polymer ?
#
loop_
_entity_poly.entity_id
_entity_poly.type
_entity_poly.pdbx_seq_one_letter_code
_entity_poly.pdbx_strand_id
1 'polypeptide(L)'
;MDTAEWYPRFYFQPEGPMQQVLFRIPIKIPNLIPDGIPIYGFGTMLFLAFVLCTWLAGRRAAKQGVRKEIIQDLAFWVLIGGIVGARLCSVVLEAARIGRFDFWELFWQFFRIWDGGLILYGSVFGGLAGYVLGYLVVFRKYGVSTWQLADIIAPVVALGLCLGRVGCLLNGCCYGGVATCPVCPGLHFPLSSPPRYALVQEGYQTAAGFTIASPNDEAPALAKVGAVEPGSPAAGAGLLTGDLIVKLRDFPQKGQEEIRRPVVGTL
;
A
#
# COMPACT_ATOMS: atom_id res chain seq x y z
N MET A 1 33.32 -15.90 -2.04
CA MET A 1 33.31 -14.44 -1.83
C MET A 1 31.95 -14.09 -1.27
N ASP A 2 31.94 -13.53 -0.08
CA ASP A 2 30.74 -13.32 0.74
C ASP A 2 29.73 -12.43 0.02
N THR A 3 28.49 -12.93 -0.10
CA THR A 3 27.34 -12.21 -0.64
C THR A 3 26.89 -11.02 0.25
N ALA A 4 27.55 -10.81 1.39
CA ALA A 4 27.32 -9.70 2.30
C ALA A 4 27.94 -8.37 1.82
N GLU A 5 28.86 -8.39 0.85
CA GLU A 5 29.65 -7.20 0.47
C GLU A 5 28.92 -6.23 -0.48
N TRP A 6 27.78 -6.65 -1.06
CA TRP A 6 26.99 -5.85 -2.00
C TRP A 6 25.94 -4.94 -1.35
N TYR A 7 25.64 -5.12 -0.06
CA TYR A 7 24.74 -4.22 0.66
C TYR A 7 25.60 -3.21 1.45
N PRO A 8 25.71 -1.94 1.03
CA PRO A 8 26.25 -0.91 1.90
C PRO A 8 25.52 -0.95 3.26
N ARG A 9 26.29 -0.88 4.35
CA ARG A 9 25.87 -1.01 5.76
C ARG A 9 24.71 -0.08 6.22
N PHE A 10 24.16 0.75 5.33
CA PHE A 10 23.08 1.69 5.60
C PHE A 10 21.68 1.17 5.21
N TYR A 11 21.56 -0.06 4.66
CA TYR A 11 20.25 -0.66 4.43
C TYR A 11 19.70 -1.24 5.74
N PHE A 12 18.58 -0.67 6.20
CA PHE A 12 17.78 -1.26 7.27
C PHE A 12 17.22 -2.60 6.77
N GLN A 13 17.81 -3.70 7.22
CA GLN A 13 17.28 -5.05 7.01
C GLN A 13 16.27 -5.33 8.13
N PRO A 14 14.95 -5.31 7.88
CA PRO A 14 13.99 -5.70 8.90
C PRO A 14 14.18 -7.20 9.23
N GLU A 15 14.34 -7.53 10.51
CA GLU A 15 14.51 -8.91 11.02
C GLU A 15 13.27 -9.81 10.87
N GLY A 16 12.25 -9.34 10.15
CA GLY A 16 11.02 -10.09 9.88
C GLY A 16 10.26 -9.53 8.67
N PRO A 17 9.30 -10.30 8.12
CA PRO A 17 8.45 -9.79 7.06
C PRO A 17 7.69 -8.55 7.57
N MET A 18 7.70 -7.44 6.83
CA MET A 18 6.76 -6.33 7.08
C MET A 18 5.34 -6.88 7.16
N GLN A 19 4.79 -6.87 8.37
CA GLN A 19 3.41 -7.20 8.63
C GLN A 19 2.57 -5.94 8.44
N GLN A 20 1.51 -6.03 7.65
CA GLN A 20 0.50 -4.96 7.58
C GLN A 20 -0.19 -4.71 8.93
N VAL A 21 -0.11 -5.71 9.82
CA VAL A 21 -0.62 -5.69 11.19
C VAL A 21 0.49 -5.16 12.11
N LEU A 22 0.26 -4.00 12.71
CA LEU A 22 1.20 -3.33 13.60
C LEU A 22 1.30 -4.05 14.96
N PHE A 23 0.15 -4.41 15.52
CA PHE A 23 0.04 -5.24 16.71
C PHE A 23 -1.31 -5.96 16.74
N ARG A 24 -1.39 -7.06 17.48
CA ARG A 24 -2.64 -7.80 17.70
C ARG A 24 -3.08 -7.61 19.14
N ILE A 25 -4.32 -7.19 19.35
CA ILE A 25 -4.88 -7.14 20.70
C ILE A 25 -5.19 -8.59 21.11
N PRO A 26 -4.71 -9.07 22.28
CA PRO A 26 -4.87 -10.46 22.72
C PRO A 26 -6.30 -10.76 23.22
N ILE A 27 -7.32 -10.27 22.53
CA ILE A 27 -8.72 -10.65 22.76
C ILE A 27 -9.00 -11.86 21.87
N LYS A 28 -8.98 -13.05 22.47
CA LYS A 28 -9.26 -14.32 21.80
C LYS A 28 -10.74 -14.64 21.94
N ILE A 29 -11.46 -14.66 20.82
CA ILE A 29 -12.86 -15.09 20.78
C ILE A 29 -12.89 -16.44 20.06
N PRO A 30 -13.28 -17.55 20.74
CA PRO A 30 -13.36 -18.87 20.11
C PRO A 30 -14.22 -18.81 18.84
N ASN A 31 -13.74 -19.41 17.75
CA ASN A 31 -14.36 -19.49 16.41
C ASN A 31 -14.41 -18.22 15.54
N LEU A 32 -14.15 -17.03 16.07
CA LEU A 32 -14.22 -15.78 15.27
C LEU A 32 -12.86 -15.12 15.08
N ILE A 33 -12.04 -15.06 16.13
CA ILE A 33 -10.74 -14.37 16.12
C ILE A 33 -9.73 -15.18 16.96
N PRO A 34 -9.21 -16.31 16.42
CA PRO A 34 -8.34 -17.21 17.17
C PRO A 34 -7.00 -16.58 17.55
N ASP A 35 -6.49 -15.67 16.72
CA ASP A 35 -5.16 -15.06 16.86
C ASP A 35 -5.18 -13.62 17.43
N GLY A 36 -6.33 -13.14 17.90
CA GLY A 36 -6.52 -11.76 18.35
C GLY A 36 -6.85 -10.77 17.22
N ILE A 37 -7.34 -9.57 17.59
CA ILE A 37 -7.82 -8.56 16.64
C ILE A 37 -6.61 -7.90 15.96
N PRO A 38 -6.45 -8.02 14.62
CA PRO A 38 -5.34 -7.40 13.92
C PRO A 38 -5.58 -5.89 13.79
N ILE A 39 -4.64 -5.09 14.27
CA ILE A 39 -4.64 -3.65 14.04
C ILE A 39 -3.68 -3.32 12.89
N TYR A 40 -4.25 -2.83 11.80
CA TYR A 40 -3.48 -2.47 10.61
C TYR A 40 -2.75 -1.14 10.79
N GLY A 41 -1.52 -1.07 10.28
CA GLY A 41 -0.71 0.15 10.31
C GLY A 41 -1.38 1.32 9.57
N PHE A 42 -2.04 1.03 8.44
CA PHE A 42 -2.80 2.03 7.69
C PHE A 42 -3.94 2.66 8.53
N GLY A 43 -4.78 1.83 9.15
CA GLY A 43 -5.88 2.31 9.98
C GLY A 43 -5.40 3.10 11.19
N THR A 44 -4.28 2.68 11.79
CA THR A 44 -3.64 3.38 12.90
C THR A 44 -3.16 4.77 12.48
N MET A 45 -2.47 4.87 11.34
CA MET A 45 -2.01 6.17 10.81
C MET A 45 -3.18 7.07 10.40
N LEU A 46 -4.25 6.52 9.85
CA LEU A 46 -5.46 7.27 9.51
C LEU A 46 -6.15 7.84 10.77
N PHE A 47 -6.25 7.03 11.83
CA PHE A 47 -6.78 7.49 13.11
C PHE A 47 -5.91 8.59 13.73
N LEU A 48 -4.59 8.39 13.75
CA LEU A 48 -3.64 9.40 14.22
C LEU A 48 -3.74 10.69 13.40
N ALA A 49 -3.86 10.58 12.08
CA ALA A 49 -4.06 11.72 11.19
C ALA A 49 -5.33 12.48 11.57
N PHE A 50 -6.47 11.79 11.73
CA PHE A 50 -7.73 12.43 12.11
C PHE A 50 -7.62 13.17 13.46
N VAL A 51 -7.03 12.54 14.48
CA VAL A 51 -6.87 13.15 15.81
C VAL A 51 -5.96 14.37 15.77
N LEU A 52 -4.77 14.23 15.15
CA LEU A 52 -3.80 15.31 15.05
C LEU A 52 -4.33 16.46 14.21
N CYS A 53 -5.00 16.17 13.10
CA CYS A 53 -5.60 17.17 12.24
C CYS A 53 -6.69 17.94 12.97
N THR A 54 -7.63 17.26 13.63
CA THR A 54 -8.72 17.90 14.37
C THR A 54 -8.18 18.75 15.53
N TRP A 55 -7.19 18.25 16.26
CA TRP A 55 -6.55 18.98 17.35
C TRP A 55 -5.81 20.23 16.86
N LEU A 56 -5.01 20.11 15.78
CA LEU A 56 -4.28 21.22 15.21
C LEU A 56 -5.21 22.26 14.59
N ALA A 57 -6.25 21.83 13.88
CA ALA A 57 -7.30 22.70 13.34
C ALA A 57 -8.00 23.47 14.48
N GLY A 58 -8.37 22.80 15.56
CA GLY A 58 -8.97 23.44 16.74
C GLY A 58 -8.04 24.48 17.39
N ARG A 59 -6.74 24.19 17.46
CA ARG A 59 -5.74 25.17 17.96
C ARG A 59 -5.59 26.38 17.04
N ARG A 60 -5.61 26.18 15.71
CA ARG A 60 -5.53 27.27 14.74
C ARG A 60 -6.81 28.11 14.72
N ALA A 61 -7.97 27.47 14.81
CA ALA A 61 -9.26 28.14 14.91
C ALA A 61 -9.35 29.07 16.12
N ALA A 62 -8.91 28.59 17.29
CA ALA A 62 -8.88 29.40 18.50
C ALA A 62 -8.02 30.67 18.35
N LYS A 63 -6.90 30.59 17.62
CA LYS A 63 -6.05 31.77 17.32
C LYS A 63 -6.71 32.78 16.38
N GLN A 64 -7.66 32.34 15.56
CA GLN A 64 -8.39 33.18 14.61
C GLN A 64 -9.78 33.60 15.14
N GLY A 65 -10.06 33.37 16.44
CA GLY A 65 -11.35 33.72 17.05
C GLY A 65 -12.51 32.78 16.71
N VAL A 66 -12.23 31.62 16.08
CA VAL A 66 -13.23 30.60 15.78
C VAL A 66 -13.30 29.58 16.92
N ARG A 67 -14.52 29.27 17.37
CA ARG A 67 -14.80 28.30 18.43
C ARG A 67 -14.34 26.89 18.01
N LYS A 68 -13.75 26.14 18.95
CA LYS A 68 -13.18 24.81 18.67
C LYS A 68 -14.24 23.77 18.35
N GLU A 69 -15.43 23.95 18.91
CA GLU A 69 -16.59 23.08 18.73
C GLU A 69 -17.04 23.08 17.27
N ILE A 70 -16.95 24.24 16.60
CA ILE A 70 -17.24 24.38 15.16
C ILE A 70 -16.30 23.50 14.33
N ILE A 71 -15.01 23.42 14.70
CA ILE A 71 -14.04 22.59 14.00
C ILE A 71 -14.29 21.10 14.25
N GLN A 72 -14.70 20.73 15.47
CA GLN A 72 -15.04 19.34 15.78
C GLN A 72 -16.28 18.90 15.00
N ASP A 73 -17.35 19.70 15.02
CA ASP A 73 -18.56 19.46 14.23
C ASP A 73 -18.22 19.32 12.74
N LEU A 74 -17.36 20.22 12.24
CA LEU A 74 -16.91 20.18 10.86
C LEU A 74 -16.13 18.90 10.53
N ALA A 75 -15.20 18.51 11.40
CA ALA A 75 -14.44 17.28 11.24
C ALA A 75 -15.36 16.05 11.16
N PHE A 76 -16.42 15.99 11.97
CA PHE A 76 -17.41 14.93 11.91
C PHE A 76 -18.20 14.93 10.60
N TRP A 77 -18.72 16.08 10.16
CA TRP A 77 -19.45 16.17 8.88
C TRP A 77 -18.60 15.77 7.68
N VAL A 78 -17.34 16.23 7.64
CA VAL A 78 -16.40 15.89 6.57
C VAL A 78 -15.99 14.42 6.63
N LEU A 79 -15.78 13.85 7.84
CA LEU A 79 -15.45 12.44 8.01
C LEU A 79 -16.58 11.54 7.52
N ILE A 80 -17.82 11.80 7.95
CA ILE A 80 -18.99 11.02 7.54
C ILE A 80 -19.21 11.15 6.03
N GLY A 81 -19.20 12.38 5.51
CA GLY A 81 -19.33 12.63 4.08
C GLY A 81 -18.23 11.93 3.28
N GLY A 82 -16.98 11.96 3.76
CA GLY A 82 -15.85 11.31 3.15
C GLY A 82 -15.97 9.78 3.10
N ILE A 83 -16.38 9.14 4.20
CA ILE A 83 -16.61 7.68 4.23
C ILE A 83 -17.73 7.29 3.26
N VAL A 84 -18.85 8.01 3.30
CA VAL A 84 -20.00 7.77 2.42
C VAL A 84 -19.62 7.95 0.95
N GLY A 85 -18.93 9.04 0.62
CA GLY A 85 -18.49 9.32 -0.75
C GLY A 85 -17.44 8.33 -1.25
N ALA A 86 -16.49 7.93 -0.41
CA ALA A 86 -15.49 6.91 -0.74
C ALA A 86 -16.17 5.58 -1.08
N ARG A 87 -17.18 5.20 -0.31
CA ARG A 87 -17.92 3.96 -0.54
C ARG A 87 -18.79 4.03 -1.79
N LEU A 88 -19.52 5.14 -1.97
CA LEU A 88 -20.36 5.35 -3.14
C LEU A 88 -19.54 5.28 -4.43
N CYS A 89 -18.38 5.94 -4.46
CA CYS A 89 -17.47 5.90 -5.61
C CYS A 89 -16.96 4.49 -5.89
N SER A 90 -16.67 3.70 -4.86
CA SER A 90 -16.20 2.32 -5.00
C SER A 90 -17.27 1.41 -5.59
N VAL A 91 -18.50 1.53 -5.10
CA VAL A 91 -19.66 0.78 -5.60
C VAL A 91 -19.96 1.16 -7.06
N VAL A 92 -19.92 2.44 -7.40
CA VAL A 92 -20.14 2.92 -8.77
C VAL A 92 -19.05 2.42 -9.72
N LEU A 93 -17.78 2.41 -9.31
CA LEU A 93 -16.68 1.93 -10.14
C LEU A 93 -16.77 0.42 -10.38
N GLU A 94 -17.12 -0.36 -9.35
CA GLU A 94 -17.31 -1.80 -9.48
C GLU A 94 -18.51 -2.13 -10.37
N ALA A 95 -19.62 -1.41 -10.22
CA ALA A 95 -20.79 -1.52 -11.09
C ALA A 95 -20.43 -1.21 -12.55
N ALA A 96 -19.65 -0.15 -12.79
CA ALA A 96 -19.17 0.21 -14.12
C ALA A 96 -18.23 -0.86 -14.72
N ARG A 97 -17.41 -1.52 -13.89
CA ARG A 97 -16.52 -2.61 -14.31
C ARG A 97 -17.28 -3.88 -14.72
N ILE A 98 -18.31 -4.24 -13.96
CA ILE A 98 -19.11 -5.46 -14.19
C ILE A 98 -20.17 -5.24 -15.29
N GLY A 99 -20.54 -3.99 -15.57
CA GLY A 99 -21.55 -3.64 -16.58
C GLY A 99 -22.97 -4.05 -16.18
N ARG A 100 -23.20 -4.34 -14.89
CA ARG A 100 -24.50 -4.68 -14.32
C ARG A 100 -24.86 -3.67 -13.24
N PHE A 101 -26.01 -3.02 -13.41
CA PHE A 101 -26.57 -2.06 -12.46
C PHE A 101 -27.81 -2.66 -11.82
N ASP A 102 -27.63 -3.66 -10.96
CA ASP A 102 -28.69 -4.11 -10.08
C ASP A 102 -28.67 -3.25 -8.80
N PHE A 103 -29.74 -2.47 -8.60
CA PHE A 103 -29.86 -1.55 -7.47
C PHE A 103 -29.82 -2.29 -6.13
N TRP A 104 -30.39 -3.49 -6.05
CA TRP A 104 -30.48 -4.24 -4.79
C TRP A 104 -29.12 -4.77 -4.35
N GLU A 105 -28.33 -5.28 -5.31
CA GLU A 105 -26.95 -5.71 -5.03
C GLU A 105 -26.05 -4.51 -4.69
N LEU A 106 -26.16 -3.39 -5.40
CA LEU A 106 -25.41 -2.17 -5.10
C LEU A 106 -25.70 -1.65 -3.69
N PHE A 107 -26.97 -1.65 -3.28
CA PHE A 107 -27.37 -1.22 -1.96
C PHE A 107 -26.73 -2.08 -0.88
N TRP A 108 -26.77 -3.41 -1.02
CA TRP A 108 -26.13 -4.31 -0.06
C TRP A 108 -24.62 -4.16 -0.06
N GLN A 109 -24.00 -4.01 -1.23
CA GLN A 109 -22.56 -3.73 -1.35
C GLN A 109 -22.18 -2.42 -0.67
N PHE A 110 -23.00 -1.38 -0.74
CA PHE A 110 -22.73 -0.11 -0.06
C PHE A 110 -22.52 -0.29 1.46
N PHE A 111 -23.36 -1.09 2.14
CA PHE A 111 -23.22 -1.32 3.59
C PHE A 111 -22.07 -2.23 3.99
N ARG A 112 -21.51 -3.02 3.06
CA ARG A 112 -20.37 -3.91 3.33
C ARG A 112 -19.04 -3.15 3.41
N ILE A 113 -18.96 -2.19 4.32
CA ILE A 113 -17.76 -1.37 4.56
C ILE A 113 -16.55 -2.19 5.05
N TRP A 114 -16.79 -3.39 5.59
CA TRP A 114 -15.76 -4.30 6.08
C TRP A 114 -15.02 -5.06 4.96
N ASP A 115 -15.59 -5.12 3.76
CA ASP A 115 -14.93 -5.76 2.60
C ASP A 115 -13.79 -4.90 2.02
N GLY A 116 -13.53 -3.71 2.60
CA GLY A 116 -12.60 -2.74 2.07
C GLY A 116 -13.16 -2.01 0.85
N GLY A 117 -12.31 -1.46 -0.02
CA GLY A 117 -12.76 -0.70 -1.20
C GLY A 117 -13.31 0.67 -0.82
N LEU A 118 -12.40 1.56 -0.39
CA LEU A 118 -12.66 2.98 -0.18
C LEU A 118 -11.77 3.77 -1.15
N ILE A 119 -12.39 4.42 -2.12
CA ILE A 119 -11.65 5.21 -3.12
C ILE A 119 -11.44 6.63 -2.58
N LEU A 120 -10.17 7.07 -2.58
CA LEU A 120 -9.76 8.40 -2.11
C LEU A 120 -10.52 9.52 -2.84
N TYR A 121 -10.67 9.43 -4.16
CA TYR A 121 -11.39 10.45 -4.94
C TYR A 121 -12.83 10.62 -4.45
N GLY A 122 -13.53 9.52 -4.20
CA GLY A 122 -14.87 9.53 -3.60
C GLY A 122 -14.88 10.21 -2.23
N SER A 123 -13.84 10.01 -1.41
CA SER A 123 -13.73 10.67 -0.11
C SER A 123 -13.58 12.19 -0.21
N VAL A 124 -12.91 12.70 -1.25
CA VAL A 124 -12.74 14.14 -1.47
C VAL A 124 -14.07 14.79 -1.84
N PHE A 125 -14.80 14.20 -2.79
CA PHE A 125 -16.11 14.71 -3.19
C PHE A 125 -17.15 14.56 -2.07
N GLY A 126 -17.15 13.42 -1.37
CA GLY A 126 -18.00 13.18 -0.21
C GLY A 126 -17.70 14.12 0.95
N GLY A 127 -16.42 14.39 1.22
CA GLY A 127 -15.98 15.34 2.23
C GLY A 127 -16.39 16.77 1.90
N LEU A 128 -16.30 17.17 0.62
CA LEU A 128 -16.80 18.47 0.15
C LEU A 128 -18.32 18.58 0.29
N ALA A 129 -19.07 17.54 -0.08
CA ALA A 129 -20.51 17.50 0.12
C ALA A 129 -20.89 17.57 1.60
N GLY A 130 -20.14 16.86 2.47
CA GLY A 130 -20.26 16.92 3.92
C GLY A 130 -19.98 18.32 4.47
N TYR A 131 -18.94 18.99 3.97
CA TYR A 131 -18.65 20.40 4.29
C TYR A 131 -19.82 21.31 3.91
N VAL A 132 -20.32 21.20 2.68
CA VAL A 132 -21.44 22.04 2.20
C VAL A 132 -22.67 21.83 3.08
N LEU A 133 -23.02 20.57 3.38
CA LEU A 133 -24.15 20.24 4.23
C LEU A 133 -23.98 20.78 5.65
N GLY A 134 -22.80 20.57 6.26
CA GLY A 134 -22.47 21.11 7.59
C GLY A 134 -22.50 22.65 7.61
N TYR A 135 -22.02 23.29 6.54
CA TYR A 135 -22.06 24.74 6.40
C TYR A 135 -23.49 25.27 6.34
N LEU A 136 -24.36 24.65 5.55
CA LEU A 136 -25.76 25.04 5.42
C LEU A 136 -26.55 24.85 6.73
N VAL A 137 -26.32 23.75 7.45
CA VAL A 137 -27.10 23.38 8.65
C VAL A 137 -26.58 24.06 9.92
N VAL A 138 -25.26 24.14 10.08
CA VAL A 138 -24.59 24.50 11.34
C VAL A 138 -23.82 25.82 11.19
N PHE A 139 -22.90 25.93 10.24
CA PHE A 139 -21.92 27.03 10.25
C PHE A 139 -22.49 28.37 9.78
N ARG A 140 -23.51 28.36 8.91
CA ARG A 140 -24.23 29.56 8.51
C ARG A 140 -24.85 30.29 9.70
N LYS A 141 -25.23 29.58 10.76
CA LYS A 141 -25.80 30.16 11.99
C LYS A 141 -24.76 30.88 12.85
N TYR A 142 -23.48 30.58 12.66
CA TYR A 142 -22.39 31.13 13.47
C TYR A 142 -21.61 32.26 12.77
N GLY A 143 -22.02 32.66 11.56
CA GLY A 143 -21.41 33.79 10.84
C GLY A 143 -19.94 33.58 10.46
N VAL A 144 -19.45 32.34 10.45
CA VAL A 144 -18.06 32.02 10.14
C VAL A 144 -17.85 32.03 8.62
N SER A 145 -16.83 32.74 8.16
CA SER A 145 -16.47 32.77 6.73
C SER A 145 -15.89 31.44 6.27
N THR A 146 -16.37 30.93 5.12
CA THR A 146 -15.78 29.77 4.43
C THR A 146 -14.29 29.93 4.18
N TRP A 147 -13.84 31.14 3.81
CA TRP A 147 -12.43 31.41 3.53
C TRP A 147 -11.57 31.32 4.78
N GLN A 148 -12.08 31.80 5.92
CA GLN A 148 -11.40 31.69 7.20
C GLN A 148 -11.24 30.21 7.61
N LEU A 149 -12.30 29.40 7.42
CA LEU A 149 -12.22 27.95 7.66
C LEU A 149 -11.22 27.28 6.71
N ALA A 150 -11.21 27.65 5.43
CA ALA A 150 -10.27 27.12 4.45
C ALA A 150 -8.81 27.41 4.85
N ASP A 151 -8.49 28.63 5.31
CA ASP A 151 -7.15 29.01 5.78
C ASP A 151 -6.72 28.26 7.04
N ILE A 152 -7.67 27.96 7.93
CA ILE A 152 -7.42 27.14 9.13
C ILE A 152 -7.08 25.70 8.72
N ILE A 153 -7.80 25.15 7.75
CA ILE A 153 -7.80 23.73 7.40
C ILE A 153 -6.69 23.38 6.38
N ALA A 154 -6.32 24.28 5.48
CA ALA A 154 -5.31 24.04 4.44
C ALA A 154 -4.01 23.38 4.95
N PRO A 155 -3.31 23.90 5.98
CA PRO A 155 -2.09 23.25 6.49
C PRO A 155 -2.37 21.91 7.18
N VAL A 156 -3.58 21.74 7.72
CA VAL A 156 -4.00 20.53 8.41
C VAL A 156 -4.25 19.39 7.42
N VAL A 157 -4.82 19.70 6.26
CA VAL A 157 -5.00 18.74 5.16
C VAL A 157 -3.65 18.24 4.64
N ALA A 158 -2.66 19.13 4.51
CA ALA A 158 -1.30 18.72 4.12
C ALA A 158 -0.68 17.72 5.10
N LEU A 159 -0.85 17.96 6.41
CA LEU A 159 -0.42 17.01 7.45
C LEU A 159 -1.15 15.67 7.33
N GLY A 160 -2.46 15.69 7.11
CA GLY A 160 -3.27 14.48 6.92
C GLY A 160 -2.81 13.65 5.71
N LEU A 161 -2.50 14.32 4.59
CA LEU A 161 -1.96 13.66 3.39
C LEU A 161 -0.59 13.04 3.64
N CYS A 162 0.29 13.72 4.39
CA CYS A 162 1.59 13.19 4.78
C CYS A 162 1.46 11.91 5.60
N LEU A 163 0.65 11.92 6.66
CA LEU A 163 0.39 10.74 7.49
C LEU A 163 -0.32 9.64 6.72
N GLY A 164 -1.22 9.99 5.80
CA GLY A 164 -1.86 9.04 4.89
C GLY A 164 -0.85 8.32 4.00
N ARG A 165 0.15 9.03 3.47
CA ARG A 165 1.24 8.43 2.67
C ARG A 165 2.13 7.51 3.48
N VAL A 166 2.43 7.86 4.74
CA VAL A 166 3.12 6.96 5.67
C VAL A 166 2.27 5.71 5.91
N GLY A 167 0.95 5.86 6.07
CA GLY A 167 0.02 4.73 6.16
C GLY A 167 0.06 3.83 4.92
N CYS A 168 0.07 4.39 3.71
CA CYS A 168 0.20 3.63 2.45
C CYS A 168 1.49 2.81 2.42
N LEU A 169 2.61 3.42 2.84
CA LEU A 169 3.91 2.75 2.91
C LEU A 169 3.86 1.53 3.85
N LEU A 170 3.31 1.70 5.05
CA LEU A 170 3.12 0.63 6.03
C LEU A 170 2.17 -0.47 5.54
N ASN A 171 1.24 -0.12 4.64
CA ASN A 171 0.34 -1.08 4.02
C ASN A 171 0.99 -1.86 2.86
N GLY A 172 2.18 -1.45 2.42
CA GLY A 172 2.86 -2.01 1.25
C GLY A 172 2.20 -1.61 -0.08
N CYS A 173 1.53 -0.45 -0.13
CA CYS A 173 0.92 0.07 -1.36
C CYS A 173 1.49 1.44 -1.74
N CYS A 174 1.22 1.87 -2.97
CA CYS A 174 1.67 3.17 -3.51
C CYS A 174 3.20 3.35 -3.46
N TYR A 175 3.95 2.27 -3.68
CA TYR A 175 5.38 2.32 -3.93
C TYR A 175 5.67 2.98 -5.29
N GLY A 176 6.86 3.57 -5.41
CA GLY A 176 7.34 4.16 -6.66
C GLY A 176 7.82 3.10 -7.66
N GLY A 177 8.56 3.54 -8.68
CA GLY A 177 9.17 2.64 -9.65
C GLY A 177 10.32 1.81 -9.06
N VAL A 178 10.70 0.77 -9.78
CA VAL A 178 11.85 -0.08 -9.44
C VAL A 178 13.14 0.73 -9.54
N ALA A 179 13.95 0.71 -8.49
CA ALA A 179 15.28 1.31 -8.52
C ALA A 179 16.21 0.42 -9.35
N THR A 180 16.58 0.88 -10.55
CA THR A 180 17.48 0.16 -11.48
C THR A 180 18.95 0.49 -11.27
N CYS A 181 19.25 1.50 -10.46
CA CYS A 181 20.60 1.95 -10.17
C CYS A 181 21.11 1.37 -8.83
N PRO A 182 22.35 0.84 -8.78
CA PRO A 182 22.89 0.16 -7.61
C PRO A 182 23.12 1.07 -6.39
N VAL A 183 23.18 2.39 -6.59
CA VAL A 183 23.45 3.38 -5.53
C VAL A 183 22.23 4.22 -5.15
N CYS A 184 21.08 3.96 -5.76
CA CYS A 184 19.89 4.77 -5.53
C CYS A 184 19.20 4.38 -4.20
N PRO A 185 18.67 5.37 -3.45
CA PRO A 185 17.91 5.09 -2.24
C PRO A 185 16.63 4.36 -2.63
N GLY A 186 16.51 3.11 -2.17
CA GLY A 186 15.37 2.23 -2.43
C GLY A 186 14.90 1.55 -1.15
N LEU A 187 13.63 1.18 -1.11
CA LEU A 187 13.06 0.39 -0.03
C LEU A 187 12.88 -1.05 -0.52
N HIS A 188 13.41 -2.01 0.25
CA HIS A 188 13.20 -3.43 0.00
C HIS A 188 11.96 -3.90 0.75
N PHE A 189 11.01 -4.47 0.02
CA PHE A 189 9.82 -5.07 0.60
C PHE A 189 10.03 -6.59 0.77
N PRO A 190 9.43 -7.22 1.80
CA PRO A 190 9.58 -8.65 2.03
C PRO A 190 8.86 -9.48 0.95
N LEU A 191 9.24 -10.74 0.79
CA LEU A 191 8.65 -11.68 -0.18
C LEU A 191 7.12 -11.81 -0.08
N SER A 192 6.55 -11.68 1.12
CA SER A 192 5.12 -11.81 1.38
C SER A 192 4.30 -10.54 1.11
N SER A 193 4.93 -9.47 0.63
CA SER A 193 4.27 -8.17 0.48
C SER A 193 3.61 -7.99 -0.90
N PRO A 194 2.53 -7.17 -0.99
CA PRO A 194 1.87 -6.87 -2.27
C PRO A 194 2.77 -6.37 -3.43
N PRO A 195 3.83 -5.56 -3.19
CA PRO A 195 4.75 -5.12 -4.24
C PRO A 195 5.41 -6.26 -5.02
N ARG A 196 5.58 -7.43 -4.40
CA ARG A 196 6.19 -8.57 -5.07
C ARG A 196 5.35 -9.04 -6.26
N TYR A 197 4.03 -9.02 -6.15
CA TYR A 197 3.17 -9.42 -7.27
C TYR A 197 3.39 -8.52 -8.49
N ALA A 198 3.59 -7.22 -8.30
CA ALA A 198 3.88 -6.30 -9.39
C ALA A 198 5.28 -6.56 -9.99
N LEU A 199 6.30 -6.76 -9.14
CA LEU A 199 7.66 -7.07 -9.61
C LEU A 199 7.73 -8.38 -10.42
N VAL A 200 6.90 -9.37 -10.06
CA VAL A 200 6.77 -10.62 -10.81
C VAL A 200 6.01 -10.44 -12.11
N GLN A 201 4.92 -9.67 -12.10
CA GLN A 201 4.14 -9.38 -13.32
C GLN A 201 4.94 -8.55 -14.34
N GLU A 202 5.76 -7.62 -13.88
CA GLU A 202 6.63 -6.80 -14.71
C GLU A 202 7.91 -7.53 -15.15
N GLY A 203 8.15 -8.75 -14.66
CA GLY A 203 9.28 -9.59 -15.07
C GLY A 203 10.62 -9.23 -14.43
N TYR A 204 10.66 -8.30 -13.47
CA TYR A 204 11.88 -7.95 -12.74
C TYR A 204 12.33 -9.07 -11.79
N GLN A 205 11.39 -9.85 -11.24
CA GLN A 205 11.67 -10.92 -10.29
C GLN A 205 10.84 -12.17 -10.59
N THR A 206 11.36 -13.36 -10.29
CA THR A 206 10.60 -14.62 -10.47
C THR A 206 9.80 -14.96 -9.22
N ALA A 207 8.73 -15.75 -9.35
CA ALA A 207 7.98 -16.25 -8.19
C ALA A 207 8.86 -17.05 -7.20
N ALA A 208 9.98 -17.60 -7.67
CA ALA A 208 10.91 -18.38 -6.87
C ALA A 208 11.87 -17.55 -6.00
N GLY A 209 11.98 -16.23 -6.22
CA GLY A 209 12.85 -15.38 -5.38
C GLY A 209 14.14 -14.87 -6.00
N PHE A 210 14.31 -14.95 -7.32
CA PHE A 210 15.53 -14.48 -7.98
C PHE A 210 15.25 -13.53 -9.14
N THR A 211 16.20 -12.64 -9.46
CA THR A 211 16.15 -11.76 -10.63
C THR A 211 16.88 -12.40 -11.82
N ILE A 212 16.45 -12.09 -13.04
CA ILE A 212 17.16 -12.49 -14.26
C ILE A 212 18.01 -11.29 -14.69
N ALA A 213 19.31 -11.50 -14.90
CA ALA A 213 20.16 -10.46 -15.46
C ALA A 213 19.69 -10.17 -16.90
N SER A 214 19.28 -8.93 -17.18
CA SER A 214 18.81 -8.52 -18.51
C SER A 214 19.92 -8.79 -19.54
N PRO A 215 19.59 -9.37 -20.71
CA PRO A 215 20.57 -9.67 -21.75
C PRO A 215 20.90 -8.38 -22.51
N ASN A 216 21.77 -7.54 -21.95
CA ASN A 216 22.47 -6.55 -22.77
C ASN A 216 23.89 -7.05 -23.04
N ASP A 217 24.13 -7.21 -24.35
CA ASP A 217 25.38 -7.41 -25.07
C ASP A 217 25.97 -8.84 -25.11
N GLU A 218 25.78 -9.45 -26.30
CA GLU A 218 26.66 -10.41 -26.98
C GLU A 218 26.70 -11.91 -26.57
N ALA A 219 25.61 -12.50 -26.05
CA ALA A 219 25.51 -13.97 -26.06
C ALA A 219 24.07 -14.49 -26.25
N PRO A 220 23.84 -15.44 -27.18
CA PRO A 220 22.56 -16.11 -27.26
C PRO A 220 22.42 -17.17 -26.14
N ALA A 221 21.19 -17.36 -25.69
CA ALA A 221 20.61 -18.64 -25.30
C ALA A 221 20.62 -19.16 -23.85
N LEU A 222 21.07 -18.43 -22.82
CA LEU A 222 20.88 -18.86 -21.41
C LEU A 222 20.58 -17.69 -20.48
N ALA A 223 19.42 -17.72 -19.80
CA ALA A 223 19.07 -16.72 -18.79
C ALA A 223 19.99 -16.87 -17.56
N LYS A 224 20.68 -15.80 -17.18
CA LYS A 224 21.59 -15.80 -16.03
C LYS A 224 20.88 -15.30 -14.77
N VAL A 225 21.10 -15.98 -13.65
CA VAL A 225 20.60 -15.55 -12.34
C VAL A 225 21.35 -14.28 -11.92
N GLY A 226 20.62 -13.17 -11.80
CA GLY A 226 21.18 -11.86 -11.46
C GLY A 226 21.40 -11.68 -9.96
N ALA A 227 20.40 -11.99 -9.14
CA ALA A 227 20.47 -11.95 -7.69
C ALA A 227 19.44 -12.89 -7.08
N VAL A 228 19.78 -13.49 -5.93
CA VAL A 228 18.89 -14.41 -5.18
C VAL A 228 18.56 -13.79 -3.84
N GLU A 229 17.27 -13.69 -3.52
CA GLU A 229 16.81 -13.14 -2.24
C GLU A 229 16.99 -14.15 -1.10
N PRO A 230 17.57 -13.75 0.05
CA PRO A 230 17.70 -14.60 1.22
C PRO A 230 16.35 -15.10 1.74
N GLY A 231 16.25 -16.38 2.08
CA GLY A 231 15.01 -17.00 2.59
C GLY A 231 13.94 -17.28 1.54
N SER A 232 14.22 -17.07 0.26
CA SER A 232 13.34 -17.44 -0.84
C SER A 232 13.43 -18.94 -1.18
N PRO A 233 12.42 -19.51 -1.89
CA PRO A 233 12.52 -20.88 -2.43
C PRO A 233 13.79 -21.11 -3.28
N ALA A 234 14.25 -20.10 -4.01
CA ALA A 234 15.50 -20.16 -4.78
C ALA A 234 16.74 -20.27 -3.89
N ALA A 235 16.81 -19.49 -2.80
CA ALA A 235 17.88 -19.62 -1.81
C ALA A 235 17.83 -20.99 -1.11
N GLY A 236 16.63 -21.50 -0.80
CA GLY A 236 16.43 -22.83 -0.21
C GLY A 236 16.81 -23.98 -1.16
N ALA A 237 16.69 -23.76 -2.47
CA ALA A 237 17.14 -24.69 -3.51
C ALA A 237 18.66 -24.59 -3.80
N GLY A 238 19.38 -23.69 -3.13
CA GLY A 238 20.82 -23.50 -3.30
C GLY A 238 21.22 -22.73 -4.57
N LEU A 239 20.29 -21.98 -5.18
CA LEU A 239 20.57 -21.17 -6.36
C LEU A 239 21.53 -20.02 -6.00
N LEU A 240 22.56 -19.81 -6.80
CA LEU A 240 23.57 -18.77 -6.58
C LEU A 240 23.50 -17.69 -7.65
N THR A 241 23.93 -16.49 -7.27
CA THR A 241 24.12 -15.38 -8.21
C THR A 241 25.14 -15.77 -9.28
N GLY A 242 24.73 -15.67 -10.55
CA GLY A 242 25.56 -15.99 -11.70
C GLY A 242 25.29 -17.36 -12.33
N ASP A 243 24.45 -18.20 -11.73
CA ASP A 243 24.04 -19.48 -12.29
C ASP A 243 23.33 -19.31 -13.65
N LEU A 244 23.54 -20.27 -14.55
CA LEU A 244 22.91 -20.28 -15.88
C LEU A 244 21.68 -21.20 -15.88
N ILE A 245 20.55 -20.68 -16.35
CA ILE A 245 19.29 -21.42 -16.44
C ILE A 245 19.26 -22.18 -17.75
N VAL A 246 19.66 -23.46 -17.70
CA VAL A 246 19.77 -24.35 -18.86
C VAL A 246 18.43 -25.00 -19.24
N LYS A 247 17.58 -25.30 -18.26
CA LYS A 247 16.29 -25.97 -18.50
C LYS A 247 15.28 -25.69 -17.40
N LEU A 248 14.08 -25.31 -17.77
CA LEU A 248 12.92 -25.24 -16.87
C LEU A 248 12.12 -26.53 -17.04
N ARG A 249 11.88 -27.24 -15.93
CA ARG A 249 10.94 -28.36 -15.90
C ARG A 249 9.56 -27.73 -16.22
N ASP A 250 8.93 -28.15 -17.31
CA ASP A 250 7.59 -27.73 -17.82
C ASP A 250 7.52 -26.67 -18.93
N PHE A 251 8.62 -26.08 -19.42
CA PHE A 251 8.63 -25.25 -20.63
C PHE A 251 9.71 -25.70 -21.62
N PRO A 252 9.36 -26.14 -22.85
CA PRO A 252 10.38 -26.45 -23.85
C PRO A 252 11.02 -25.15 -24.35
N GLN A 253 12.30 -24.93 -24.03
CA GLN A 253 13.08 -23.87 -24.66
C GLN A 253 13.32 -24.26 -26.13
N LYS A 254 12.94 -23.38 -27.06
CA LYS A 254 13.23 -23.53 -28.48
C LYS A 254 14.74 -23.35 -28.70
N GLY A 255 15.41 -24.42 -29.12
CA GLY A 255 16.76 -24.38 -29.69
C GLY A 255 17.90 -24.52 -28.69
N GLN A 256 18.27 -25.76 -28.35
CA GLN A 256 19.62 -26.09 -27.88
C GLN A 256 20.04 -27.44 -28.48
N GLU A 257 20.84 -27.39 -29.53
CA GLU A 257 21.80 -28.46 -29.82
C GLU A 257 23.00 -28.27 -28.88
N GLU A 258 23.12 -29.21 -27.96
CA GLU A 258 24.34 -29.84 -27.47
C GLU A 258 25.60 -28.95 -27.26
N ILE A 259 25.90 -28.54 -26.02
CA ILE A 259 27.30 -28.54 -25.53
C ILE A 259 27.39 -29.03 -24.07
N ARG A 260 28.08 -30.16 -23.93
CA ARG A 260 28.58 -30.90 -22.76
C ARG A 260 29.45 -30.01 -21.84
N ARG A 261 29.52 -30.12 -20.51
CA ARG A 261 29.63 -31.28 -19.58
C ARG A 261 29.43 -30.76 -18.12
N PRO A 262 29.42 -31.61 -17.06
CA PRO A 262 28.47 -31.59 -15.93
C PRO A 262 29.15 -31.14 -14.61
N VAL A 263 28.52 -31.47 -13.45
CA VAL A 263 28.99 -31.37 -12.04
C VAL A 263 28.27 -30.20 -11.32
N VAL A 264 27.43 -30.35 -10.29
CA VAL A 264 27.25 -31.35 -9.21
C VAL A 264 25.76 -31.48 -8.85
N GLY A 265 25.32 -32.69 -8.53
CA GLY A 265 24.46 -32.89 -7.35
C GLY A 265 23.03 -33.36 -7.58
N THR A 266 22.82 -34.62 -7.23
CA THR A 266 21.62 -35.45 -7.36
C THR A 266 20.39 -34.90 -6.61
N LEU A 267 19.23 -34.90 -7.27
CA LEU A 267 17.95 -35.34 -6.72
C LEU A 267 17.46 -36.51 -7.59
#